data_AF-D7LBV5-F1
#
_entry.id   AF-D7LBV5-F1
#
_cell.length_a   1.000
_cell.length_b   1.000
_cell.length_c   1.000
_cell.angle_alpha   90.00
_cell.angle_beta   90.00
_cell.angle_gamma   90.00
#
_symmetry.space_group_name_H-M   'P 1'
#
loop_
_entity.id
_entity.type
_entity.pdbx_description
1 polymer ?
#
loop_
_entity_poly.entity_id
_entity_poly.type
_entity_poly.pdbx_seq_one_letter_code
_entity_poly.pdbx_strand_id
1 'polypeptide(L)'
;MAILFVERYYMIMNLLCALTCLLLNLTHCFSPKKLNISAATTSDSDWSIAGATWYGSPTGYGSDGGACGYGTAVAQPPFSSMVSAGGASLFKSGKGCGACYQIKCTSKSACSKNPVTIVITDECPGCVTESVHFDLSGTAFGAMAISGKDSQLRNAGVLQILYRKVECNYVGKTVTFQVDKGSNAYYFAALVEYENGDGEIGRVELKQALDSDTWLSMTQLWGAVWKLDVSSPLRAPLSLRVTSLDSGETVVASNVIPAGWQPGGACGYGFAVANPPLYAMVSAGGPSLFNNGKGCGACYQIVCSENPACSGRPITVTITDECPGGPCASEPAHFDLGGKAMGALAKPGQADRLRSAGVLRVNYKRYNYLLKEFFAACLYRGTNIAFGMDPGANPYYIAFVVEYEDGDGDLSYVELQPAGGNFIPMQEMRSAVWKVNSGSALKGPFNIRLTSAESHKVVVAYNVIPANWKPSETYRSIVNFK
;
A
#
# COMPACT_ATOMS: atom_id res chain seq x y z
N MET A 1 35.37 -38.72 -63.89
CA MET A 1 33.90 -38.69 -64.01
C MET A 1 33.16 -38.64 -62.65
N ALA A 2 33.86 -38.66 -61.50
CA ALA A 2 33.24 -38.57 -60.16
C ALA A 2 33.18 -37.15 -59.57
N ILE A 3 33.95 -36.18 -60.10
CA ILE A 3 33.98 -34.80 -59.58
C ILE A 3 32.80 -33.96 -60.11
N LEU A 4 32.29 -34.27 -61.30
CA LEU A 4 31.10 -33.64 -61.89
C LEU A 4 29.78 -34.02 -61.19
N PHE A 5 29.81 -35.04 -60.31
CA PHE A 5 28.66 -35.47 -59.52
C PHE A 5 28.47 -34.65 -58.23
N VAL A 6 29.54 -34.03 -57.71
CA VAL A 6 29.49 -33.32 -56.42
C VAL A 6 28.99 -31.88 -56.60
N GLU A 7 29.31 -31.23 -57.72
CA GLU A 7 28.80 -29.87 -58.00
C GLU A 7 27.31 -29.84 -58.34
N ARG A 8 26.79 -30.87 -59.02
CA ARG A 8 25.35 -30.98 -59.29
C ARG A 8 24.53 -31.23 -58.03
N TYR A 9 25.11 -31.86 -57.01
CA TYR A 9 24.45 -32.10 -55.72
C TYR A 9 24.26 -30.79 -54.94
N TYR A 10 25.26 -29.91 -54.95
CA TYR A 10 25.21 -28.60 -54.29
C TYR A 10 24.21 -27.61 -54.94
N MET A 11 24.01 -27.69 -56.25
CA MET A 11 23.05 -26.82 -56.94
C MET A 11 21.58 -27.21 -56.65
N ILE A 12 21.32 -28.49 -56.35
CA ILE A 12 20.00 -29.02 -56.04
C ILE A 12 19.69 -28.87 -54.53
N MET A 13 20.72 -28.89 -53.68
CA MET A 13 20.68 -28.57 -52.24
C MET A 13 20.74 -27.07 -51.91
N ASN A 14 20.76 -26.21 -52.92
CA ASN A 14 20.15 -24.88 -52.85
C ASN A 14 18.88 -24.90 -53.69
N LEU A 15 18.07 -25.96 -53.52
CA LEU A 15 17.11 -25.89 -52.42
C LEU A 15 16.58 -24.45 -52.53
N LEU A 16 15.49 -24.21 -53.24
CA LEU A 16 14.25 -24.94 -52.96
C LEU A 16 13.95 -25.02 -51.42
N CYS A 17 14.90 -24.67 -50.51
CA CYS A 17 14.93 -23.62 -49.50
C CYS A 17 14.29 -22.30 -49.97
N ALA A 18 14.23 -22.07 -51.29
CA ALA A 18 13.23 -21.19 -51.87
C ALA A 18 11.76 -21.71 -51.72
N LEU A 19 11.58 -22.82 -50.99
CA LEU A 19 10.69 -23.01 -49.82
C LEU A 19 10.17 -21.69 -49.20
N THR A 20 10.92 -20.59 -49.32
CA THR A 20 10.43 -19.20 -49.18
C THR A 20 9.11 -18.90 -49.86
N CYS A 21 8.78 -19.54 -50.98
CA CYS A 21 7.54 -19.22 -51.69
C CYS A 21 6.35 -20.07 -51.24
N LEU A 22 6.59 -21.18 -50.52
CA LEU A 22 5.56 -22.14 -50.16
C LEU A 22 4.97 -21.96 -48.76
N LEU A 23 5.50 -21.07 -47.91
CA LEU A 23 5.15 -21.08 -46.49
C LEU A 23 4.50 -19.82 -45.89
N LEU A 24 4.26 -18.73 -46.63
CA LEU A 24 3.78 -17.50 -45.97
C LEU A 24 2.60 -16.75 -46.58
N ASN A 25 2.05 -17.08 -47.76
CA ASN A 25 1.12 -16.13 -48.39
C ASN A 25 -0.16 -16.64 -49.04
N LEU A 26 -0.53 -17.92 -48.96
CA LEU A 26 -1.84 -18.31 -49.47
C LEU A 26 -2.58 -19.30 -48.56
N THR A 27 -3.75 -18.83 -48.14
CA THR A 27 -4.99 -19.54 -47.78
C THR A 27 -5.13 -20.11 -46.36
N HIS A 28 -5.63 -19.24 -45.48
CA HIS A 28 -6.46 -19.63 -44.34
C HIS A 28 -7.70 -20.41 -44.82
N CYS A 29 -7.72 -21.71 -44.55
CA CYS A 29 -8.90 -22.56 -44.69
C CYS A 29 -9.89 -22.31 -43.54
N PHE A 30 -11.12 -21.98 -43.94
CA PHE A 30 -12.35 -22.12 -43.15
C PHE A 30 -12.46 -23.52 -42.53
N SER A 31 -12.78 -23.59 -41.24
CA SER A 31 -13.29 -24.81 -40.58
C SER A 31 -14.76 -24.63 -40.22
N PRO A 32 -15.69 -25.48 -40.71
CA PRO A 32 -17.09 -25.43 -40.32
C PRO A 32 -17.28 -26.25 -39.05
N LYS A 33 -17.61 -25.61 -37.92
CA LYS A 33 -18.13 -26.30 -36.74
C LYS A 33 -19.64 -26.03 -36.62
N LYS A 34 -20.40 -27.06 -37.02
CA LYS A 34 -21.75 -27.47 -36.59
C LYS A 34 -22.63 -26.40 -35.93
N LEU A 35 -23.54 -25.83 -36.71
CA LEU A 35 -24.77 -25.20 -36.21
C LEU A 35 -25.77 -26.31 -35.87
N ASN A 36 -26.16 -26.40 -34.60
CA ASN A 36 -27.40 -27.07 -34.19
C ASN A 36 -28.33 -25.98 -33.63
N ILE A 37 -29.13 -25.39 -34.52
CA ILE A 37 -30.18 -24.44 -34.14
C ILE A 37 -31.43 -25.27 -33.87
N SER A 38 -31.77 -25.42 -32.60
CA SER A 38 -33.12 -25.79 -32.18
C SER A 38 -33.61 -24.71 -31.22
N ALA A 39 -34.60 -23.97 -31.73
CA ALA A 39 -35.61 -23.19 -31.03
C ALA A 39 -35.20 -22.36 -29.79
N ALA A 40 -35.29 -21.04 -29.96
CA ALA A 40 -35.34 -20.07 -28.89
C ALA A 40 -36.30 -20.50 -27.77
N THR A 41 -35.72 -20.79 -26.62
CA THR A 41 -36.32 -20.46 -25.33
C THR A 41 -35.46 -19.35 -24.76
N THR A 42 -36.03 -18.16 -24.60
CA THR A 42 -35.46 -17.09 -23.79
C THR A 42 -35.35 -17.61 -22.36
N SER A 43 -34.23 -18.23 -22.04
CA SER A 43 -33.85 -18.61 -20.68
C SER A 43 -32.88 -17.56 -20.16
N ASP A 44 -32.94 -17.31 -18.86
CA ASP A 44 -32.10 -16.37 -18.07
C ASP A 44 -30.62 -16.85 -18.09
N SER A 45 -30.00 -16.96 -19.29
CA SER A 45 -28.80 -17.77 -19.59
C SER A 45 -27.46 -17.14 -19.22
N ASP A 46 -27.45 -15.90 -18.73
CA ASP A 46 -26.22 -15.14 -18.48
C ASP A 46 -25.81 -15.13 -17.00
N TRP A 47 -26.54 -15.85 -16.15
CA TRP A 47 -26.32 -15.90 -14.70
C TRP A 47 -25.74 -17.26 -14.28
N SER A 48 -24.67 -17.21 -13.49
CA SER A 48 -24.08 -18.38 -12.82
C SER A 48 -24.57 -18.48 -11.38
N ILE A 49 -24.51 -19.67 -10.80
CA ILE A 49 -24.92 -19.92 -9.41
C ILE A 49 -23.70 -19.81 -8.48
N ALA A 50 -23.85 -19.14 -7.34
CA ALA A 50 -22.83 -19.09 -6.28
C ALA A 50 -23.45 -19.21 -4.89
N GLY A 51 -22.63 -19.64 -3.92
CA GLY A 51 -22.94 -19.47 -2.50
C GLY A 51 -22.70 -18.03 -2.06
N ALA A 52 -23.47 -17.56 -1.08
CA ALA A 52 -23.23 -16.28 -0.44
C ALA A 52 -23.54 -16.29 1.05
N THR A 53 -22.64 -15.68 1.81
CA THR A 53 -22.83 -15.30 3.22
C THR A 53 -22.62 -13.80 3.38
N TRP A 54 -22.65 -13.32 4.62
CA TRP A 54 -22.22 -11.97 4.93
C TRP A 54 -21.48 -11.91 6.25
N TYR A 55 -20.67 -10.86 6.40
CA TYR A 55 -19.84 -10.62 7.57
C TYR A 55 -19.78 -9.13 7.93
N GLY A 56 -19.25 -8.85 9.12
CA GLY A 56 -19.17 -7.50 9.68
C GLY A 56 -20.51 -6.99 10.22
N SER A 57 -20.68 -5.67 10.28
CA SER A 57 -21.91 -5.07 10.80
C SER A 57 -23.04 -5.08 9.75
N PRO A 58 -24.33 -5.12 10.16
CA PRO A 58 -25.47 -5.22 9.23
C PRO A 58 -25.54 -4.11 8.16
N THR A 59 -24.97 -2.95 8.42
CA THR A 59 -24.91 -1.79 7.52
C THR A 59 -23.46 -1.33 7.29
N GLY A 60 -22.50 -2.24 7.45
CA GLY A 60 -21.07 -1.97 7.27
C GLY A 60 -20.53 -2.49 5.94
N TYR A 61 -19.20 -2.40 5.81
CA TYR A 61 -18.42 -2.75 4.62
C TYR A 61 -17.65 -4.08 4.78
N GLY A 62 -18.04 -4.92 5.74
CA GLY A 62 -17.29 -6.14 6.06
C GLY A 62 -16.28 -5.89 7.17
N SER A 63 -15.00 -6.16 6.91
CA SER A 63 -13.89 -5.90 7.82
C SER A 63 -13.00 -4.76 7.35
N ASP A 64 -12.26 -4.21 8.30
CA ASP A 64 -11.22 -3.23 8.02
C ASP A 64 -9.99 -3.87 7.39
N GLY A 65 -9.30 -3.13 6.51
CA GLY A 65 -7.97 -3.50 6.03
C GLY A 65 -7.90 -4.74 5.11
N GLY A 66 -8.99 -5.09 4.43
CA GLY A 66 -9.13 -6.32 3.63
C GLY A 66 -7.97 -6.63 2.67
N ALA A 67 -7.86 -7.90 2.28
CA ALA A 67 -6.73 -8.51 1.56
C ALA A 67 -6.34 -7.86 0.23
N CYS A 68 -7.17 -6.97 -0.33
CA CYS A 68 -6.81 -6.19 -1.51
C CYS A 68 -6.00 -4.92 -1.21
N GLY A 69 -5.95 -4.47 0.05
CA GLY A 69 -5.18 -3.31 0.47
C GLY A 69 -5.92 -1.96 0.42
N TYR A 70 -7.19 -1.93 0.02
CA TYR A 70 -8.02 -0.71 -0.08
C TYR A 70 -8.32 -0.02 1.26
N GLY A 71 -8.00 -0.65 2.39
CA GLY A 71 -8.12 -0.03 3.71
C GLY A 71 -9.54 0.48 3.98
N THR A 72 -9.66 1.69 4.51
CA THR A 72 -10.95 2.33 4.80
C THR A 72 -11.67 2.89 3.57
N ALA A 73 -11.04 2.87 2.38
CA ALA A 73 -11.66 3.38 1.16
C ALA A 73 -12.93 2.60 0.80
N VAL A 74 -12.99 1.31 1.14
CA VAL A 74 -14.15 0.44 0.90
C VAL A 74 -15.45 0.95 1.55
N ALA A 75 -15.33 1.73 2.63
CA ALA A 75 -16.46 2.34 3.32
C ALA A 75 -16.99 3.58 2.59
N GLN A 76 -16.15 4.24 1.80
CA GLN A 76 -16.42 5.54 1.19
C GLN A 76 -16.84 5.40 -0.27
N PRO A 77 -17.51 6.42 -0.84
CA PRO A 77 -17.74 6.47 -2.28
C PRO A 77 -16.42 6.40 -3.06
N PRO A 78 -16.37 5.63 -4.17
CA PRO A 78 -17.50 5.01 -4.84
C PRO A 78 -17.89 3.61 -4.34
N PHE A 79 -17.02 2.90 -3.60
CA PHE A 79 -17.33 1.56 -3.09
C PHE A 79 -18.58 1.54 -2.21
N SER A 80 -18.73 2.53 -1.34
CA SER A 80 -19.94 2.77 -0.53
C SER A 80 -20.42 1.51 0.21
N SER A 81 -19.49 0.72 0.73
CA SER A 81 -19.75 -0.57 1.38
C SER A 81 -20.35 -1.67 0.48
N MET A 82 -20.48 -1.47 -0.84
CA MET A 82 -20.95 -2.47 -1.81
C MET A 82 -19.82 -3.41 -2.22
N VAL A 83 -19.34 -4.22 -1.27
CA VAL A 83 -18.11 -5.02 -1.40
C VAL A 83 -18.30 -6.47 -0.93
N SER A 84 -17.38 -7.34 -1.34
CA SER A 84 -17.33 -8.74 -0.93
C SER A 84 -15.90 -9.22 -0.70
N ALA A 85 -15.74 -10.12 0.28
CA ALA A 85 -14.64 -11.05 0.33
C ALA A 85 -14.93 -12.24 -0.62
N GLY A 86 -13.99 -12.57 -1.49
CA GLY A 86 -14.15 -13.65 -2.47
C GLY A 86 -13.51 -14.96 -1.99
N GLY A 87 -14.16 -16.09 -2.25
CA GLY A 87 -13.48 -17.39 -2.21
C GLY A 87 -12.34 -17.47 -3.24
N ALA A 88 -11.53 -18.54 -3.20
CA ALA A 88 -10.30 -18.65 -3.99
C ALA A 88 -10.48 -18.42 -5.50
N SER A 89 -11.62 -18.83 -6.08
CA SER A 89 -11.94 -18.64 -7.50
C SER A 89 -12.22 -17.18 -7.89
N LEU A 90 -12.66 -16.36 -6.94
CA LEU A 90 -12.92 -14.94 -7.12
C LEU A 90 -11.71 -14.10 -6.75
N PHE A 91 -11.10 -14.33 -5.58
CA PHE A 91 -9.96 -13.56 -5.10
C PHE A 91 -8.68 -13.81 -5.91
N LYS A 92 -8.48 -15.04 -6.40
CA LYS A 92 -7.35 -15.44 -7.27
C LYS A 92 -5.98 -14.97 -6.76
N SER A 93 -5.73 -15.12 -5.46
CA SER A 93 -4.49 -14.64 -4.82
C SER A 93 -4.21 -13.15 -5.05
N GLY A 94 -5.25 -12.31 -4.99
CA GLY A 94 -5.18 -10.87 -5.19
C GLY A 94 -5.43 -10.41 -6.62
N LYS A 95 -5.37 -11.29 -7.63
CA LYS A 95 -5.65 -10.90 -9.03
C LYS A 95 -7.10 -10.52 -9.27
N GLY A 96 -8.00 -11.01 -8.42
CA GLY A 96 -9.42 -10.65 -8.44
C GLY A 96 -9.76 -9.34 -7.74
N CYS A 97 -8.79 -8.70 -7.09
CA CYS A 97 -9.01 -7.41 -6.45
C CYS A 97 -9.46 -6.37 -7.48
N GLY A 98 -10.53 -5.66 -7.14
CA GLY A 98 -11.12 -4.66 -8.04
C GLY A 98 -12.18 -5.22 -8.99
N ALA A 99 -12.32 -6.56 -9.12
CA ALA A 99 -13.31 -7.16 -10.01
C ALA A 99 -14.76 -6.84 -9.59
N CYS A 100 -15.58 -6.43 -10.56
CA CYS A 100 -17.00 -6.12 -10.33
C CYS A 100 -17.93 -7.27 -10.75
N TYR A 101 -18.93 -7.52 -9.92
CA TYR A 101 -19.96 -8.51 -10.18
C TYR A 101 -21.34 -7.93 -9.91
N GLN A 102 -22.30 -8.31 -10.74
CA GLN A 102 -23.70 -8.20 -10.36
C GLN A 102 -24.13 -9.48 -9.66
N ILE A 103 -24.86 -9.33 -8.57
CA ILE A 103 -25.44 -10.42 -7.78
C ILE A 103 -26.93 -10.19 -7.57
N LYS A 104 -27.73 -11.25 -7.58
CA LYS A 104 -29.16 -11.22 -7.23
C LYS A 104 -29.57 -12.48 -6.48
N CYS A 105 -30.43 -12.34 -5.48
CA CYS A 105 -31.05 -13.49 -4.82
C CYS A 105 -32.47 -13.75 -5.37
N THR A 106 -32.88 -15.01 -5.42
CA THR A 106 -34.18 -15.42 -6.02
C THR A 106 -34.98 -16.38 -5.16
N SER A 107 -34.34 -17.07 -4.23
CA SER A 107 -34.90 -18.23 -3.52
C SER A 107 -35.70 -17.90 -2.25
N LYS A 108 -35.51 -16.72 -1.65
CA LYS A 108 -36.20 -16.30 -0.41
C LYS A 108 -37.30 -15.27 -0.71
N SER A 109 -38.36 -15.27 0.09
CA SER A 109 -39.46 -14.30 -0.02
C SER A 109 -39.04 -12.85 0.26
N ALA A 110 -37.89 -12.64 0.88
CA ALA A 110 -37.29 -11.33 1.12
C ALA A 110 -36.48 -10.80 -0.08
N CYS A 111 -36.20 -11.63 -1.11
CA CYS A 111 -35.40 -11.23 -2.27
C CYS A 111 -36.15 -10.25 -3.18
N SER A 112 -35.49 -9.14 -3.53
CA SER A 112 -36.04 -8.19 -4.51
C SER A 112 -36.02 -8.72 -5.95
N LYS A 113 -35.13 -9.69 -6.22
CA LYS A 113 -34.77 -10.21 -7.56
C LYS A 113 -34.06 -9.19 -8.46
N ASN A 114 -33.88 -7.95 -8.00
CA ASN A 114 -33.09 -6.94 -8.68
C ASN A 114 -31.60 -7.16 -8.39
N PRO A 115 -30.72 -7.05 -9.40
CA PRO A 115 -29.30 -7.20 -9.16
C PRO A 115 -28.70 -5.96 -8.49
N VAL A 116 -27.67 -6.19 -7.68
CA VAL A 116 -26.81 -5.15 -7.13
C VAL A 116 -25.37 -5.40 -7.59
N THR A 117 -24.60 -4.33 -7.79
CA THR A 117 -23.18 -4.44 -8.17
C THR A 117 -22.32 -4.39 -6.92
N ILE A 118 -21.35 -5.29 -6.84
CA ILE A 118 -20.34 -5.35 -5.77
C ILE A 118 -18.93 -5.38 -6.36
N VAL A 119 -17.95 -5.09 -5.51
CA VAL A 119 -16.52 -5.20 -5.83
C VAL A 119 -15.85 -6.22 -4.92
N ILE A 120 -14.95 -7.04 -5.47
CA ILE A 120 -14.08 -7.91 -4.68
C ILE A 120 -12.97 -7.06 -4.04
N THR A 121 -12.94 -7.03 -2.71
CA THR A 121 -12.00 -6.18 -1.93
C THR A 121 -11.26 -6.95 -0.83
N ASP A 122 -11.59 -8.23 -0.65
CA ASP A 122 -11.03 -9.06 0.41
C ASP A 122 -11.03 -10.55 0.00
N GLU A 123 -10.40 -11.39 0.82
CA GLU A 123 -10.34 -12.83 0.67
C GLU A 123 -11.22 -13.50 1.73
N CYS A 124 -11.95 -14.55 1.35
CA CYS A 124 -12.56 -15.47 2.29
C CYS A 124 -11.89 -16.84 2.20
N PRO A 125 -10.85 -17.13 3.02
CA PRO A 125 -10.15 -18.42 2.98
C PRO A 125 -11.04 -19.61 3.35
N GLY A 126 -12.09 -19.40 4.17
CA GLY A 126 -13.02 -20.43 4.62
C GLY A 126 -14.16 -20.74 3.64
N CYS A 127 -14.29 -19.97 2.57
CA CYS A 127 -15.39 -20.08 1.61
C CYS A 127 -15.09 -21.15 0.54
N VAL A 128 -15.03 -22.41 0.97
CA VAL A 128 -14.62 -23.56 0.13
C VAL A 128 -15.76 -24.56 -0.15
N THR A 129 -16.94 -24.35 0.41
CA THR A 129 -18.09 -25.25 0.28
C THR A 129 -18.66 -25.27 -1.14
N GLU A 130 -18.67 -24.13 -1.81
CA GLU A 130 -19.09 -23.96 -3.19
C GLU A 130 -17.88 -23.64 -4.08
N SER A 131 -17.97 -23.97 -5.37
CA SER A 131 -16.93 -23.62 -6.35
C SER A 131 -16.74 -22.11 -6.49
N VAL A 132 -17.79 -21.33 -6.23
CA VAL A 132 -17.81 -19.86 -6.21
C VAL A 132 -18.63 -19.42 -5.01
N HIS A 133 -18.03 -18.57 -4.17
CA HIS A 133 -18.65 -18.11 -2.95
C HIS A 133 -18.31 -16.64 -2.68
N PHE A 134 -19.34 -15.84 -2.41
CA PHE A 134 -19.24 -14.42 -2.04
C PHE A 134 -19.56 -14.25 -0.56
N ASP A 135 -18.59 -13.84 0.25
CA ASP A 135 -18.87 -13.39 1.62
C ASP A 135 -19.05 -11.87 1.57
N LEU A 136 -20.30 -11.42 1.61
CA LEU A 136 -20.69 -10.04 1.31
C LEU A 136 -20.58 -9.15 2.54
N SER A 137 -20.39 -7.84 2.34
CA SER A 137 -20.65 -6.90 3.44
C SER A 137 -22.13 -6.96 3.84
N GLY A 138 -22.44 -6.60 5.10
CA GLY A 138 -23.83 -6.51 5.55
C GLY A 138 -24.68 -5.56 4.68
N THR A 139 -24.07 -4.49 4.17
CA THR A 139 -24.70 -3.55 3.23
C THR A 139 -25.03 -4.22 1.90
N ALA A 140 -24.07 -4.89 1.27
CA ALA A 140 -24.26 -5.55 -0.03
C ALA A 140 -25.27 -6.70 0.05
N PHE A 141 -25.21 -7.50 1.12
CA PHE A 141 -26.15 -8.60 1.34
C PHE A 141 -27.58 -8.08 1.55
N GLY A 142 -27.73 -7.04 2.38
CA GLY A 142 -29.02 -6.39 2.63
C GLY A 142 -29.62 -5.73 1.38
N ALA A 143 -28.77 -5.20 0.49
CA ALA A 143 -29.19 -4.52 -0.74
C ALA A 143 -29.89 -5.45 -1.75
N MET A 144 -29.70 -6.78 -1.65
CA MET A 144 -30.45 -7.75 -2.46
C MET A 144 -31.90 -7.94 -2.00
N ALA A 145 -32.29 -7.40 -0.84
CA ALA A 145 -33.62 -7.57 -0.29
C ALA A 145 -34.64 -6.57 -0.88
N ILE A 146 -35.92 -6.91 -0.77
CA ILE A 146 -37.02 -5.95 -0.91
C ILE A 146 -36.81 -4.85 0.14
N SER A 147 -37.07 -3.59 -0.22
CA SER A 147 -36.96 -2.46 0.70
C SER A 147 -37.69 -2.74 2.02
N GLY A 148 -36.98 -2.58 3.15
CA GLY A 148 -37.45 -2.87 4.51
C GLY A 148 -37.38 -4.34 4.94
N LYS A 149 -36.89 -5.26 4.09
CA LYS A 149 -36.69 -6.69 4.41
C LYS A 149 -35.22 -7.11 4.44
N ASP A 150 -34.31 -6.16 4.45
CA ASP A 150 -32.85 -6.36 4.50
C ASP A 150 -32.43 -7.17 5.74
N SER A 151 -32.98 -6.86 6.91
CA SER A 151 -32.74 -7.65 8.13
C SER A 151 -33.29 -9.08 8.03
N GLN A 152 -34.46 -9.25 7.41
CA GLN A 152 -35.03 -10.58 7.18
C GLN A 152 -34.14 -11.41 6.26
N LEU A 153 -33.59 -10.80 5.20
CA LEU A 153 -32.69 -11.48 4.29
C LEU A 153 -31.38 -11.85 5.01
N ARG A 154 -30.74 -10.90 5.72
CA ARG A 154 -29.49 -11.15 6.49
C ARG A 154 -29.64 -12.29 7.50
N ASN A 155 -30.79 -12.42 8.15
CA ASN A 155 -31.07 -13.50 9.09
C ASN A 155 -31.15 -14.90 8.43
N ALA A 156 -31.22 -14.98 7.10
CA ALA A 156 -31.08 -16.27 6.41
C ALA A 156 -29.66 -16.84 6.53
N GLY A 157 -28.65 -15.99 6.77
CA GLY A 157 -27.24 -16.35 6.93
C GLY A 157 -26.58 -16.76 5.62
N VAL A 158 -27.00 -17.88 5.06
CA VAL A 158 -26.46 -18.49 3.83
C VAL A 158 -27.51 -18.47 2.73
N LEU A 159 -27.13 -18.02 1.54
CA LEU A 159 -27.98 -17.99 0.35
C LEU A 159 -27.28 -18.66 -0.83
N GLN A 160 -28.09 -19.28 -1.69
CA GLN A 160 -27.69 -19.48 -3.08
C GLN A 160 -28.15 -18.26 -3.88
N ILE A 161 -27.20 -17.62 -4.56
CA ILE A 161 -27.42 -16.43 -5.38
C ILE A 161 -27.10 -16.71 -6.85
N LEU A 162 -27.55 -15.81 -7.70
CA LEU A 162 -27.15 -15.72 -9.09
C LEU A 162 -26.14 -14.58 -9.23
N TYR A 163 -25.07 -14.79 -9.98
CA TYR A 163 -24.04 -13.79 -10.23
C TYR A 163 -23.57 -13.77 -11.69
N ARG A 164 -22.99 -12.65 -12.11
CA ARG A 164 -22.24 -12.50 -13.36
C ARG A 164 -21.19 -11.42 -13.23
N LYS A 165 -20.06 -11.58 -13.91
CA LYS A 165 -19.03 -10.52 -13.99
C LYS A 165 -19.56 -9.36 -14.83
N VAL A 166 -19.25 -8.13 -14.44
CA VAL A 166 -19.60 -6.91 -15.17
C VAL A 166 -18.43 -5.93 -15.15
N GLU A 167 -18.46 -4.95 -16.05
CA GLU A 167 -17.52 -3.84 -16.00
C GLU A 167 -17.73 -2.98 -14.74
N CYS A 168 -16.63 -2.58 -14.13
CA CYS A 168 -16.58 -1.58 -13.07
C CYS A 168 -16.79 -0.17 -13.64
N ASN A 169 -17.58 0.63 -12.92
CA ASN A 169 -17.84 2.02 -13.25
C ASN A 169 -17.80 2.92 -12.00
N TYR A 170 -16.67 3.60 -11.82
CA TYR A 170 -16.39 4.54 -10.75
C TYR A 170 -16.58 5.97 -11.24
N VAL A 171 -17.85 6.41 -11.32
CA VAL A 171 -18.21 7.76 -11.79
C VAL A 171 -17.48 8.84 -10.99
N GLY A 172 -16.78 9.73 -11.71
CA GLY A 172 -16.04 10.84 -11.10
C GLY A 172 -14.70 10.45 -10.47
N LYS A 173 -14.26 9.20 -10.61
CA LYS A 173 -12.91 8.75 -10.25
C LYS A 173 -12.14 8.33 -11.48
N THR A 174 -10.83 8.51 -11.40
CA THR A 174 -9.86 7.91 -12.32
C THR A 174 -9.05 6.88 -11.55
N VAL A 175 -8.31 6.03 -12.28
CA VAL A 175 -7.32 5.16 -11.65
C VAL A 175 -6.43 5.99 -10.72
N THR A 176 -6.34 5.55 -9.48
CA THR A 176 -5.65 6.24 -8.40
C THR A 176 -4.53 5.36 -7.88
N PHE A 177 -3.42 5.99 -7.51
CA PHE A 177 -2.25 5.30 -6.99
C PHE A 177 -1.97 5.82 -5.59
N GLN A 178 -1.99 4.93 -4.60
CA GLN A 178 -1.52 5.24 -3.26
C GLN A 178 -0.12 4.66 -3.11
N VAL A 179 0.90 5.52 -3.03
CA VAL A 179 2.28 5.06 -2.87
C VAL A 179 2.48 4.53 -1.46
N ASP A 180 3.00 3.30 -1.36
CA ASP A 180 3.30 2.64 -0.09
C ASP A 180 4.34 3.45 0.69
N LYS A 181 4.10 3.56 2.01
CA LYS A 181 4.94 4.35 2.93
C LYS A 181 6.40 3.88 2.96
N GLY A 182 6.66 2.61 2.64
CA GLY A 182 8.00 2.02 2.56
C GLY A 182 8.74 2.30 1.25
N SER A 183 8.14 2.99 0.29
CA SER A 183 8.77 3.36 -0.98
C SER A 183 9.92 4.35 -0.78
N ASN A 184 11.02 4.19 -1.52
CA ASN A 184 12.22 5.04 -1.57
C ASN A 184 12.79 5.08 -3.00
N ALA A 185 14.01 5.63 -3.15
CA ALA A 185 14.70 5.70 -4.43
C ALA A 185 15.06 4.33 -5.03
N TYR A 186 15.15 3.26 -4.25
CA TYR A 186 15.55 1.92 -4.70
C TYR A 186 14.43 0.87 -4.65
N TYR A 187 13.31 1.20 -4.01
CA TYR A 187 12.14 0.35 -3.89
C TYR A 187 10.89 1.22 -4.05
N PHE A 188 9.99 0.86 -4.94
CA PHE A 188 8.72 1.56 -5.10
C PHE A 188 7.59 0.57 -4.99
N ALA A 189 6.55 0.88 -4.22
CA ALA A 189 5.31 0.13 -4.24
C ALA A 189 4.11 1.08 -4.24
N ALA A 190 3.05 0.70 -4.93
CA ALA A 190 1.82 1.45 -4.95
C ALA A 190 0.62 0.50 -5.00
N LEU A 191 -0.41 0.84 -4.22
CA LEU A 191 -1.76 0.33 -4.37
C LEU A 191 -2.41 1.02 -5.57
N VAL A 192 -3.05 0.24 -6.44
CA VAL A 192 -3.86 0.74 -7.55
C VAL A 192 -5.33 0.63 -7.17
N GLU A 193 -6.12 1.68 -7.41
CA GLU A 193 -7.55 1.74 -7.10
C GLU A 193 -8.37 2.36 -8.23
N TYR A 194 -9.67 2.05 -8.24
CA TYR A 194 -10.70 2.63 -9.11
C TYR A 194 -10.47 2.38 -10.60
N GLU A 195 -10.09 1.14 -10.92
CA GLU A 195 -9.93 0.63 -12.27
C GLU A 195 -11.30 0.37 -12.91
N ASN A 196 -11.72 1.26 -13.83
CA ASN A 196 -12.89 1.01 -14.66
C ASN A 196 -12.66 -0.16 -15.63
N GLY A 197 -13.74 -0.67 -16.21
CA GLY A 197 -13.67 -1.82 -17.12
C GLY A 197 -13.57 -3.12 -16.33
N ASP A 198 -12.61 -3.98 -16.64
CA ASP A 198 -12.58 -5.34 -16.05
C ASP A 198 -12.32 -5.37 -14.53
N GLY A 199 -11.73 -4.31 -13.96
CA GLY A 199 -11.34 -4.19 -12.55
C GLY A 199 -10.11 -5.01 -12.15
N GLU A 200 -9.85 -6.14 -12.81
CA GLU A 200 -8.70 -7.01 -12.55
C GLU A 200 -7.43 -6.51 -13.28
N ILE A 201 -6.32 -6.38 -12.57
CA ILE A 201 -5.03 -5.94 -13.15
C ILE A 201 -4.16 -7.14 -13.50
N GLY A 202 -3.70 -7.19 -14.75
CA GLY A 202 -2.75 -8.20 -15.23
C GLY A 202 -1.30 -7.77 -15.17
N ARG A 203 -1.02 -6.46 -15.32
CA ARG A 203 0.34 -5.92 -15.33
C ARG A 203 0.36 -4.46 -14.91
N VAL A 204 1.38 -4.08 -14.14
CA VAL A 204 1.72 -2.67 -13.87
C VAL A 204 3.17 -2.43 -14.25
N GLU A 205 3.44 -1.27 -14.86
CA GLU A 205 4.75 -0.87 -15.29
C GLU A 205 5.03 0.59 -14.90
N LEU A 206 6.30 0.89 -14.62
CA LEU A 206 6.76 2.20 -14.18
C LEU A 206 7.75 2.78 -15.18
N LYS A 207 7.57 4.04 -15.56
CA LYS A 207 8.51 4.81 -16.37
C LYS A 207 9.05 5.99 -15.56
N GLN A 208 10.36 6.13 -15.55
CA GLN A 208 11.08 7.20 -14.86
C GLN A 208 11.10 8.49 -15.68
N ALA A 209 11.43 9.59 -15.04
CA ALA A 209 11.76 10.84 -15.69
C ALA A 209 13.03 10.68 -16.50
N LEU A 210 12.91 10.89 -17.81
CA LEU A 210 13.87 11.11 -18.90
C LEU A 210 13.13 10.76 -20.22
N ASP A 211 13.63 11.18 -21.38
CA ASP A 211 13.10 10.81 -22.71
C ASP A 211 13.36 9.34 -23.08
N SER A 212 13.22 8.45 -22.09
CA SER A 212 13.30 7.00 -22.25
C SER A 212 11.88 6.45 -22.45
N ASP A 213 11.72 5.62 -23.47
CA ASP A 213 10.52 4.81 -23.70
C ASP A 213 10.56 3.48 -22.92
N THR A 214 11.49 3.34 -21.97
CA THR A 214 11.65 2.13 -21.18
C THR A 214 10.62 2.08 -20.05
N TRP A 215 9.83 1.00 -20.05
CA TRP A 215 8.89 0.65 -18.99
C TRP A 215 9.49 -0.47 -18.14
N LEU A 216 9.54 -0.25 -16.83
CA LEU A 216 10.01 -1.23 -15.85
C LEU A 216 8.81 -2.04 -15.34
N SER A 217 8.82 -3.35 -15.56
CA SER A 217 7.74 -4.22 -15.09
C SER A 217 7.74 -4.31 -13.57
N MET A 218 6.60 -4.01 -12.96
CA MET A 218 6.36 -4.17 -11.54
C MET A 218 5.85 -5.58 -11.24
N THR A 219 6.11 -6.07 -10.03
CA THR A 219 5.65 -7.37 -9.54
C THR A 219 4.49 -7.15 -8.56
N GLN A 220 3.41 -7.92 -8.69
CA GLN A 220 2.34 -7.93 -7.68
C GLN A 220 2.95 -8.36 -6.33
N LEU A 221 2.83 -7.50 -5.32
CA LEU A 221 3.32 -7.80 -3.98
C LEU A 221 2.29 -8.60 -3.20
N TRP A 222 1.08 -8.06 -3.08
CA TRP A 222 -0.09 -8.68 -2.46
C TRP A 222 -1.33 -7.85 -2.84
N GLY A 223 -2.52 -8.47 -2.88
CA GLY A 223 -3.74 -7.76 -3.22
C GLY A 223 -3.62 -6.95 -4.52
N ALA A 224 -4.03 -5.66 -4.48
CA ALA A 224 -3.85 -4.70 -5.55
C ALA A 224 -2.56 -3.84 -5.42
N VAL A 225 -1.60 -4.26 -4.57
CA VAL A 225 -0.32 -3.56 -4.37
C VAL A 225 0.75 -4.14 -5.29
N TRP A 226 1.40 -3.27 -6.05
CA TRP A 226 2.47 -3.61 -7.00
C TRP A 226 3.77 -2.98 -6.57
N LYS A 227 4.88 -3.73 -6.64
CA LYS A 227 6.22 -3.29 -6.25
C LYS A 227 7.25 -3.34 -7.38
N LEU A 228 8.31 -2.56 -7.22
CA LEU A 228 9.49 -2.53 -8.08
C LEU A 228 10.73 -2.34 -7.21
N ASP A 229 11.69 -3.27 -7.33
CA ASP A 229 13.02 -3.16 -6.75
C ASP A 229 14.00 -2.74 -7.87
N VAL A 230 14.84 -1.73 -7.63
CA VAL A 230 15.84 -1.25 -8.62
C VAL A 230 17.23 -1.13 -8.01
N SER A 231 18.26 -1.30 -8.86
CA SER A 231 19.66 -1.19 -8.45
C SER A 231 20.21 0.25 -8.49
N SER A 232 19.45 1.19 -9.03
CA SER A 232 19.84 2.61 -9.15
C SER A 232 18.66 3.51 -8.74
N PRO A 233 18.91 4.69 -8.14
CA PRO A 233 17.86 5.61 -7.72
C PRO A 233 16.84 5.92 -8.82
N LEU A 234 15.56 5.71 -8.52
CA LEU A 234 14.43 6.13 -9.34
C LEU A 234 14.44 7.65 -9.50
N ARG A 235 14.26 8.12 -10.73
CA ARG A 235 14.18 9.54 -11.06
C ARG A 235 12.74 9.94 -11.32
N ALA A 236 12.15 10.74 -10.44
CA ALA A 236 10.81 11.29 -10.59
C ALA A 236 10.80 12.54 -11.52
N PRO A 237 9.66 12.92 -12.13
CA PRO A 237 8.33 12.30 -12.01
C PRO A 237 8.25 10.87 -12.57
N LEU A 238 7.40 10.03 -11.96
CA LEU A 238 7.16 8.65 -12.39
C LEU A 238 5.80 8.54 -13.07
N SER A 239 5.77 7.84 -14.20
CA SER A 239 4.54 7.47 -14.90
C SER A 239 4.21 6.01 -14.62
N LEU A 240 2.92 5.69 -14.47
CA LEU A 240 2.46 4.32 -14.28
C LEU A 240 1.59 3.88 -15.45
N ARG A 241 1.77 2.65 -15.89
CA ARG A 241 0.98 2.00 -16.93
C ARG A 241 0.32 0.78 -16.33
N VAL A 242 -1.00 0.72 -16.42
CA VAL A 242 -1.82 -0.37 -15.87
C VAL A 242 -2.48 -1.09 -17.04
N THR A 243 -2.34 -2.41 -17.09
CA THR A 243 -2.94 -3.26 -18.11
C THR A 243 -3.93 -4.22 -17.45
N SER A 244 -5.16 -4.24 -17.95
CA SER A 244 -6.21 -5.15 -17.51
C SER A 244 -5.81 -6.62 -17.76
N LEU A 245 -6.21 -7.50 -16.84
CA LEU A 245 -5.94 -8.93 -16.92
C LEU A 245 -6.67 -9.62 -18.08
N ASP A 246 -7.95 -9.29 -18.28
CA ASP A 246 -8.81 -10.04 -19.21
C ASP A 246 -8.77 -9.43 -20.62
N SER A 247 -9.08 -8.14 -20.76
CA SER A 247 -9.11 -7.47 -22.07
C SER A 247 -7.72 -7.12 -22.61
N GLY A 248 -6.71 -6.99 -21.74
CA GLY A 248 -5.40 -6.47 -22.13
C GLY A 248 -5.39 -4.96 -22.42
N GLU A 249 -6.51 -4.26 -22.20
CA GLU A 249 -6.57 -2.80 -22.32
C GLU A 249 -5.61 -2.13 -21.37
N THR A 250 -5.06 -0.99 -21.77
CA THR A 250 -3.97 -0.33 -21.05
C THR A 250 -4.23 1.16 -20.89
N VAL A 251 -4.02 1.66 -19.67
CA VAL A 251 -4.09 3.08 -19.33
C VAL A 251 -2.71 3.55 -18.87
N VAL A 252 -2.32 4.75 -19.32
CA VAL A 252 -1.08 5.41 -18.91
C VAL A 252 -1.40 6.65 -18.09
N ALA A 253 -0.95 6.66 -16.83
CA ALA A 253 -0.98 7.81 -15.94
C ALA A 253 0.39 8.51 -15.99
N SER A 254 0.52 9.47 -16.89
CA SER A 254 1.76 10.21 -17.13
C SER A 254 2.12 11.12 -15.96
N ASN A 255 3.36 11.03 -15.48
CA ASN A 255 3.91 11.86 -14.40
C ASN A 255 3.03 11.90 -13.14
N VAL A 256 2.27 10.83 -12.89
CA VAL A 256 1.29 10.76 -11.80
C VAL A 256 1.94 10.81 -10.42
N ILE A 257 3.19 10.36 -10.30
CA ILE A 257 4.01 10.56 -9.11
C ILE A 257 4.94 11.74 -9.38
N PRO A 258 4.79 12.89 -8.70
CA PRO A 258 5.51 14.11 -9.04
C PRO A 258 7.00 14.06 -8.66
N ALA A 259 7.79 14.95 -9.26
CA ALA A 259 9.15 15.24 -8.79
C ALA A 259 9.12 15.74 -7.34
N GLY A 260 10.06 15.28 -6.51
CA GLY A 260 10.07 15.61 -5.09
C GLY A 260 8.96 14.92 -4.30
N TRP A 261 8.25 13.93 -4.86
CA TRP A 261 7.45 13.00 -4.05
C TRP A 261 8.36 12.43 -2.95
N GLN A 262 7.95 12.65 -1.71
CA GLN A 262 8.61 12.09 -0.54
C GLN A 262 7.69 11.02 0.05
N PRO A 263 8.18 9.79 0.31
CA PRO A 263 7.63 9.05 1.45
C PRO A 263 7.86 9.96 2.66
N GLY A 264 7.02 10.01 3.68
CA GLY A 264 7.33 10.98 4.75
C GLY A 264 6.36 11.05 5.90
N GLY A 265 5.14 10.58 5.66
CA GLY A 265 4.10 10.55 6.68
C GLY A 265 3.87 11.89 7.37
N ALA A 266 3.00 11.88 8.35
CA ALA A 266 2.72 13.02 9.21
C ALA A 266 3.89 13.38 10.15
N CYS A 267 5.02 12.67 10.13
CA CYS A 267 6.21 13.04 10.91
C CYS A 267 7.21 13.92 10.16
N GLY A 268 7.11 14.02 8.83
CA GLY A 268 7.97 14.89 8.02
C GLY A 268 9.38 14.31 7.78
N TYR A 269 9.57 13.01 8.00
CA TYR A 269 10.87 12.33 7.83
C TYR A 269 11.29 12.11 6.39
N GLY A 270 10.42 12.43 5.43
CA GLY A 270 10.79 12.37 4.02
C GLY A 270 11.39 11.02 3.61
N PHE A 271 12.43 11.08 2.78
CA PHE A 271 13.16 9.91 2.32
C PHE A 271 13.76 9.04 3.44
N ALA A 272 13.92 9.54 4.67
CA ALA A 272 14.44 8.76 5.79
C ALA A 272 13.59 7.53 6.09
N VAL A 273 12.26 7.62 5.94
CA VAL A 273 11.28 6.56 6.24
C VAL A 273 11.68 5.22 5.62
N ALA A 274 12.16 5.28 4.38
CA ALA A 274 12.39 4.11 3.57
C ALA A 274 13.88 3.82 3.31
N ASN A 275 14.78 4.73 3.69
CA ASN A 275 16.23 4.58 3.58
C ASN A 275 16.87 4.19 4.93
N PRO A 276 18.17 3.80 4.96
CA PRO A 276 18.90 3.70 6.22
C PRO A 276 18.79 5.01 7.03
N PRO A 277 18.63 4.93 8.37
CA PRO A 277 18.64 3.74 9.21
C PRO A 277 17.26 3.12 9.49
N LEU A 278 16.16 3.67 8.95
CA LEU A 278 14.80 3.15 9.20
C LEU A 278 14.48 1.92 8.35
N TYR A 279 15.05 1.82 7.16
CA TYR A 279 14.90 0.67 6.25
C TYR A 279 13.45 0.27 5.99
N ALA A 280 12.49 1.20 6.00
CA ALA A 280 11.05 0.93 5.90
C ALA A 280 10.48 0.00 7.00
N MET A 281 11.18 -0.14 8.14
CA MET A 281 10.66 -0.76 9.36
C MET A 281 9.87 0.27 10.17
N VAL A 282 8.72 0.67 9.62
CA VAL A 282 7.96 1.83 10.10
C VAL A 282 6.48 1.52 10.27
N SER A 283 5.78 2.38 11.01
CA SER A 283 4.34 2.32 11.19
C SER A 283 3.72 3.72 11.25
N ALA A 284 2.48 3.84 10.78
CA ALA A 284 1.61 4.93 11.18
C ALA A 284 0.90 4.59 12.48
N GLY A 285 0.97 5.50 13.45
CA GLY A 285 0.34 5.31 14.75
C GLY A 285 -1.09 5.82 14.76
N GLY A 286 -2.00 5.07 15.40
CA GLY A 286 -3.29 5.61 15.84
C GLY A 286 -3.12 6.80 16.81
N PRO A 287 -4.20 7.49 17.22
CA PRO A 287 -4.13 8.73 17.99
C PRO A 287 -3.31 8.64 19.28
N SER A 288 -3.32 7.49 19.97
CA SER A 288 -2.54 7.26 21.19
C SER A 288 -1.04 7.09 20.94
N LEU A 289 -0.66 6.61 19.75
CA LEU A 289 0.74 6.33 19.38
C LEU A 289 1.36 7.51 18.64
N PHE A 290 0.65 8.13 17.69
CA PHE A 290 1.12 9.31 16.98
C PHE A 290 1.06 10.56 17.87
N ASN A 291 0.03 10.66 18.73
CA ASN A 291 -0.13 11.70 19.75
C ASN A 291 0.12 13.12 19.23
N ASN A 292 -0.59 13.51 18.17
CA ASN A 292 -0.45 14.81 17.50
C ASN A 292 0.98 15.17 17.04
N GLY A 293 1.82 14.17 16.77
CA GLY A 293 3.21 14.34 16.34
C GLY A 293 4.23 14.02 17.44
N LYS A 294 3.82 14.00 18.72
CA LYS A 294 4.72 13.70 19.84
C LYS A 294 5.30 12.30 19.81
N GLY A 295 4.59 11.37 19.18
CA GLY A 295 5.08 10.00 19.02
C GLY A 295 5.98 9.81 17.81
N CYS A 296 6.23 10.84 16.99
CA CYS A 296 7.14 10.73 15.87
C CYS A 296 8.53 10.34 16.34
N GLY A 297 9.09 9.31 15.71
CA GLY A 297 10.41 8.78 16.01
C GLY A 297 10.42 7.73 17.11
N ALA A 298 9.34 7.59 17.88
CA ALA A 298 9.20 6.57 18.90
C ALA A 298 9.33 5.15 18.32
N CYS A 299 10.13 4.31 18.97
CA CYS A 299 10.30 2.91 18.59
C CYS A 299 9.48 1.96 19.46
N TYR A 300 8.94 0.92 18.82
CA TYR A 300 8.15 -0.12 19.46
C TYR A 300 8.63 -1.50 19.02
N GLN A 301 8.73 -2.43 19.96
CA GLN A 301 8.87 -3.86 19.65
C GLN A 301 7.47 -4.44 19.48
N ILE A 302 7.21 -5.05 18.32
CA ILE A 302 5.93 -5.66 17.97
C ILE A 302 6.13 -7.14 17.72
N VAL A 303 5.25 -7.98 18.27
CA VAL A 303 5.22 -9.43 18.04
C VAL A 303 3.80 -9.89 17.74
N CYS A 304 3.66 -10.75 16.73
CA CYS A 304 2.44 -11.48 16.44
C CYS A 304 2.56 -12.95 16.86
N SER A 305 1.48 -13.55 17.34
CA SER A 305 1.46 -14.96 17.76
C SER A 305 0.18 -15.72 17.38
N GLU A 306 -0.94 -15.04 17.17
CA GLU A 306 -2.25 -15.69 16.96
C GLU A 306 -2.43 -16.23 15.53
N ASN A 307 -1.88 -15.56 14.51
CA ASN A 307 -2.00 -16.01 13.12
C ASN A 307 -0.95 -17.11 12.82
N PRO A 308 -1.31 -18.22 12.14
CA PRO A 308 -0.38 -19.30 11.80
C PRO A 308 0.87 -18.88 11.01
N ALA A 309 0.78 -17.76 10.27
CA ALA A 309 1.89 -17.18 9.53
C ALA A 309 2.89 -16.44 10.43
N CYS A 310 2.53 -16.10 11.66
CA CYS A 310 3.37 -15.32 12.56
C CYS A 310 4.60 -16.11 13.03
N SER A 311 5.74 -15.44 13.04
CA SER A 311 7.02 -16.01 13.44
C SER A 311 7.16 -16.17 14.96
N GLY A 312 6.37 -15.43 15.74
CA GLY A 312 6.54 -15.32 17.20
C GLY A 312 7.77 -14.50 17.61
N ARG A 313 8.52 -13.92 16.65
CA ARG A 313 9.70 -13.10 16.93
C ARG A 313 9.34 -11.62 16.90
N PRO A 314 9.87 -10.81 17.83
CA PRO A 314 9.62 -9.37 17.82
C PRO A 314 10.38 -8.69 16.68
N ILE A 315 9.75 -7.68 16.07
CA ILE A 315 10.39 -6.69 15.20
C ILE A 315 10.42 -5.34 15.90
N THR A 316 11.33 -4.45 15.51
CA THR A 316 11.29 -3.05 15.95
C THR A 316 10.77 -2.19 14.81
N VAL A 317 9.84 -1.29 15.11
CA VAL A 317 9.32 -0.30 14.16
C VAL A 317 9.39 1.10 14.74
N THR A 318 9.55 2.08 13.87
CA THR A 318 9.51 3.51 14.22
C THR A 318 8.18 4.12 13.77
N ILE A 319 7.56 4.96 14.61
CA ILE A 319 6.39 5.75 14.21
C ILE A 319 6.84 6.89 13.31
N THR A 320 6.37 6.90 12.07
CA THR A 320 6.75 7.91 11.07
C THR A 320 5.56 8.61 10.42
N ASP A 321 4.34 8.25 10.81
CA ASP A 321 3.11 8.72 10.19
C ASP A 321 1.92 8.63 11.14
N GLU A 322 0.81 9.26 10.76
CA GLU A 322 -0.46 9.26 11.47
C GLU A 322 -1.45 8.34 10.78
N CYS A 323 -2.16 7.53 11.55
CA CYS A 323 -3.37 6.86 11.10
C CYS A 323 -4.58 7.45 11.85
N PRO A 324 -5.30 8.43 11.27
CA PRO A 324 -6.23 9.27 12.02
C PRO A 324 -7.64 8.69 12.18
N GLY A 325 -8.00 7.59 11.50
CA GLY A 325 -9.39 7.14 11.41
C GLY A 325 -9.56 5.63 11.21
N GLY A 326 -10.82 5.19 11.14
CA GLY A 326 -11.16 3.76 11.02
C GLY A 326 -10.67 2.96 12.24
N PRO A 327 -10.09 1.75 12.03
CA PRO A 327 -9.47 0.94 13.09
C PRO A 327 -8.52 1.72 13.98
N CYS A 328 -7.78 2.64 13.36
CA CYS A 328 -6.73 3.36 14.05
C CYS A 328 -7.26 4.26 15.17
N ALA A 329 -8.52 4.70 15.06
CA ALA A 329 -9.19 5.51 16.06
C ALA A 329 -10.17 4.71 16.94
N SER A 330 -10.48 3.46 16.61
CA SER A 330 -11.43 2.62 17.35
C SER A 330 -10.77 1.74 18.42
N GLU A 331 -9.45 1.55 18.35
CA GLU A 331 -8.69 0.73 19.31
C GLU A 331 -7.82 1.57 20.26
N PRO A 332 -7.52 1.07 21.48
CA PRO A 332 -6.66 1.79 22.43
C PRO A 332 -5.26 2.09 21.90
N ALA A 333 -4.73 1.21 21.04
CA ALA A 333 -3.47 1.40 20.32
C ALA A 333 -3.55 0.60 19.01
N HIS A 334 -3.20 1.24 17.90
CA HIS A 334 -3.27 0.63 16.57
C HIS A 334 -2.05 0.99 15.74
N PHE A 335 -1.40 -0.02 15.17
CA PHE A 335 -0.22 0.12 14.31
C PHE A 335 -0.60 -0.20 12.87
N ASP A 336 -0.67 0.82 12.02
CA ASP A 336 -0.76 0.63 10.57
C ASP A 336 0.66 0.42 10.04
N LEU A 337 1.08 -0.84 9.93
CA LEU A 337 2.45 -1.23 9.62
C LEU A 337 2.73 -1.08 8.13
N GLY A 338 3.90 -0.52 7.77
CA GLY A 338 4.37 -0.58 6.39
C GLY A 338 4.52 -2.03 5.91
N GLY A 339 4.31 -2.28 4.61
CA GLY A 339 4.28 -3.65 4.07
C GLY A 339 5.54 -4.48 4.35
N LYS A 340 6.70 -3.82 4.50
CA LYS A 340 7.95 -4.48 4.92
C LYS A 340 7.93 -4.88 6.39
N ALA A 341 7.50 -3.99 7.29
CA ALA A 341 7.35 -4.29 8.71
C ALA A 341 6.33 -5.41 8.94
N MET A 342 5.18 -5.36 8.25
CA MET A 342 4.18 -6.42 8.30
C MET A 342 4.78 -7.77 7.87
N GLY A 343 5.43 -7.83 6.70
CA GLY A 343 6.07 -9.05 6.23
C GLY A 343 7.16 -9.60 7.17
N ALA A 344 7.85 -8.73 7.90
CA ALA A 344 8.90 -9.12 8.86
C ALA A 344 8.34 -9.83 10.11
N LEU A 345 7.04 -9.69 10.42
CA LEU A 345 6.38 -10.47 11.48
C LEU A 345 6.18 -11.95 11.09
N ALA A 346 6.25 -12.27 9.79
CA ALA A 346 5.92 -13.60 9.28
C ALA A 346 7.08 -14.60 9.39
N LYS A 347 6.73 -15.90 9.38
CA LYS A 347 7.69 -16.98 9.13
C LYS A 347 8.33 -16.80 7.74
N PRO A 348 9.57 -17.28 7.53
CA PRO A 348 10.20 -17.24 6.20
C PRO A 348 9.27 -17.80 5.12
N GLY A 349 9.05 -17.03 4.05
CA GLY A 349 8.16 -17.39 2.94
C GLY A 349 6.67 -17.17 3.17
N GLN A 350 6.23 -16.66 4.34
CA GLN A 350 4.81 -16.41 4.65
C GLN A 350 4.45 -14.92 4.75
N ALA A 351 5.31 -14.03 4.25
CA ALA A 351 5.11 -12.58 4.33
C ALA A 351 3.81 -12.15 3.66
N ASP A 352 3.51 -12.65 2.46
CA ASP A 352 2.31 -12.26 1.71
C ASP A 352 1.04 -12.76 2.39
N ARG A 353 1.08 -13.97 2.98
CA ARG A 353 -0.04 -14.50 3.78
C ARG A 353 -0.39 -13.61 4.97
N LEU A 354 0.62 -13.02 5.61
CA LEU A 354 0.41 -12.14 6.75
C LEU A 354 -0.04 -10.74 6.31
N ARG A 355 0.44 -10.23 5.16
CA ARG A 355 -0.08 -8.98 4.55
C ARG A 355 -1.54 -9.10 4.14
N SER A 356 -1.93 -10.25 3.58
CA SER A 356 -3.33 -10.52 3.19
C SER A 356 -4.25 -10.86 4.36
N ALA A 357 -3.74 -10.94 5.60
CA ALA A 357 -4.56 -11.27 6.76
C ALA A 357 -5.43 -10.10 7.26
N GLY A 358 -5.25 -8.90 6.71
CA GLY A 358 -5.91 -7.68 7.16
C GLY A 358 -5.46 -7.29 8.56
N VAL A 359 -6.42 -7.17 9.49
CA VAL A 359 -6.15 -6.77 10.89
C VAL A 359 -5.57 -7.93 11.68
N LEU A 360 -4.42 -7.69 12.32
CA LEU A 360 -3.74 -8.67 13.17
C LEU A 360 -3.64 -8.17 14.60
N ARG A 361 -4.02 -9.02 15.56
CA ARG A 361 -3.73 -8.79 16.97
C ARG A 361 -2.26 -9.00 17.25
N VAL A 362 -1.63 -7.97 17.80
CA VAL A 362 -0.21 -7.95 18.15
C VAL A 362 -0.02 -7.57 19.61
N ASN A 363 1.08 -8.05 20.18
CA ASN A 363 1.60 -7.53 21.44
C ASN A 363 2.72 -6.54 21.14
N TYR A 364 2.78 -5.44 21.89
CA TYR A 364 3.83 -4.45 21.72
C TYR A 364 4.43 -4.00 23.04
N LYS A 365 5.67 -3.51 22.99
CA LYS A 365 6.37 -2.89 24.12
C LYS A 365 7.18 -1.69 23.64
N ARG A 366 7.25 -0.66 24.48
CA ARG A 366 8.11 0.51 24.31
C ARG A 366 9.07 0.65 25.48
N TYR A 367 8.51 0.95 26.64
CA TYR A 367 9.22 1.20 27.88
C TYR A 367 8.68 0.30 29.00
N ASN A 368 9.57 -0.23 29.84
CA ASN A 368 9.18 -0.95 31.05
C ASN A 368 9.36 -0.04 32.26
N TYR A 369 8.26 0.51 32.75
CA TYR A 369 8.22 1.39 33.92
C TYR A 369 8.72 0.74 35.21
N LEU A 370 8.58 -0.58 35.36
CA LEU A 370 9.05 -1.30 36.55
C LEU A 370 10.56 -1.48 36.55
N LEU A 371 11.16 -1.72 35.38
CA LEU A 371 12.61 -1.89 35.23
C LEU A 371 13.33 -0.59 34.90
N LYS A 372 12.61 0.51 34.63
CA LYS A 372 13.13 1.76 34.09
C LYS A 372 13.99 1.58 32.83
N GLU A 373 13.68 0.58 32.02
CA GLU A 373 14.45 0.20 30.84
C GLU A 373 13.57 0.14 29.58
N PHE A 374 14.13 0.58 28.46
CA PHE A 374 13.51 0.44 27.15
C PHE A 374 13.71 -0.97 26.62
N PHE A 375 12.61 -1.70 26.39
CA PHE A 375 12.64 -2.96 25.64
C PHE A 375 12.78 -2.69 24.13
N ALA A 376 12.39 -1.50 23.68
CA ALA A 376 12.42 -1.09 22.27
C ALA A 376 13.10 0.27 22.09
N ALA A 377 14.32 0.45 22.63
CA ALA A 377 15.07 1.67 22.37
C ALA A 377 15.33 1.81 20.86
N CYS A 378 15.17 3.03 20.33
CA CYS A 378 15.66 3.34 18.99
C CYS A 378 17.19 3.19 18.99
N LEU A 379 17.72 2.44 18.02
CA LEU A 379 19.16 2.22 17.87
C LEU A 379 19.58 2.32 16.40
N TYR A 380 20.00 3.50 16.00
CA TYR A 380 20.44 3.83 14.66
C TYR A 380 21.96 3.72 14.55
N ARG A 381 22.48 2.47 14.56
CA ARG A 381 23.94 2.20 14.57
C ARG A 381 24.69 2.99 13.48
N GLY A 382 25.69 3.75 13.91
CA GLY A 382 26.52 4.56 13.01
C GLY A 382 25.82 5.81 12.47
N THR A 383 24.63 6.15 12.98
CA THR A 383 23.88 7.35 12.62
C THR A 383 23.73 8.25 13.83
N ASN A 384 24.06 9.52 13.65
CA ASN A 384 23.84 10.56 14.66
C ASN A 384 22.60 11.37 14.29
N ILE A 385 22.10 12.12 15.27
CA ILE A 385 20.93 12.98 15.11
C ILE A 385 21.13 13.95 13.95
N ALA A 386 20.12 14.09 13.10
CA ALA A 386 20.10 14.98 11.96
C ALA A 386 18.99 16.03 12.08
N PHE A 387 19.19 17.16 11.42
CA PHE A 387 18.31 18.32 11.42
C PHE A 387 17.99 18.69 9.97
N GLY A 388 16.77 18.37 9.51
CA GLY A 388 16.30 18.72 8.18
C GLY A 388 15.63 20.10 8.19
N MET A 389 16.25 21.09 7.55
CA MET A 389 15.70 22.46 7.53
C MET A 389 14.40 22.54 6.75
N ASP A 390 13.39 23.18 7.32
CA ASP A 390 12.13 23.44 6.65
C ASP A 390 12.36 24.32 5.40
N PRO A 391 11.65 24.08 4.27
CA PRO A 391 11.80 24.87 3.05
C PRO A 391 11.48 26.37 3.25
N GLY A 392 10.62 26.71 4.22
CA GLY A 392 10.27 28.09 4.56
C GLY A 392 11.22 28.75 5.55
N ALA A 393 12.23 28.03 6.07
CA ALA A 393 13.16 28.57 7.06
C ALA A 393 13.92 29.78 6.53
N ASN A 394 14.11 30.79 7.36
CA ASN A 394 14.90 31.99 7.08
C ASN A 394 15.45 32.57 8.40
N PRO A 395 16.33 33.59 8.40
CA PRO A 395 16.91 34.11 9.63
C PRO A 395 15.93 34.60 10.71
N TYR A 396 14.66 34.84 10.38
CA TYR A 396 13.62 35.29 11.33
C TYR A 396 12.69 34.15 11.78
N TYR A 397 12.68 33.05 11.03
CA TYR A 397 11.86 31.87 11.21
C TYR A 397 12.71 30.63 10.99
N ILE A 398 13.18 30.02 12.07
CA ILE A 398 13.95 28.77 11.98
C ILE A 398 13.01 27.63 12.29
N ALA A 399 12.85 26.69 11.36
CA ALA A 399 12.14 25.45 11.58
C ALA A 399 12.94 24.28 11.00
N PHE A 400 12.93 23.15 11.69
CA PHE A 400 13.55 21.92 11.22
C PHE A 400 12.87 20.69 11.83
N VAL A 401 12.94 19.58 11.09
CA VAL A 401 12.64 18.24 11.60
C VAL A 401 13.88 17.67 12.28
N VAL A 402 13.69 16.97 13.41
CA VAL A 402 14.75 16.20 14.05
C VAL A 402 14.59 14.73 13.68
N GLU A 403 15.68 14.07 13.32
CA GLU A 403 15.69 12.67 12.88
C GLU A 403 16.79 11.87 13.60
N TYR A 404 16.55 10.56 13.74
CA TYR A 404 17.50 9.55 14.21
C TYR A 404 17.91 9.68 15.68
N GLU A 405 16.97 10.04 16.54
CA GLU A 405 17.13 10.07 17.99
C GLU A 405 17.18 8.65 18.54
N ASP A 406 18.35 8.23 19.04
CA ASP A 406 18.48 6.97 19.78
C ASP A 406 17.72 7.05 21.13
N GLY A 407 17.53 5.90 21.77
CA GLY A 407 16.86 5.83 23.07
C GLY A 407 15.34 5.93 22.93
N ASP A 408 14.74 7.00 23.47
CA ASP A 408 13.29 7.17 23.53
C ASP A 408 12.66 7.28 22.13
N GLY A 409 13.39 7.86 21.17
CA GLY A 409 12.96 8.10 19.80
C GLY A 409 12.15 9.39 19.61
N ASP A 410 11.59 9.95 20.69
CA ASP A 410 10.81 11.20 20.67
C ASP A 410 11.37 12.22 21.68
N LEU A 411 10.96 13.48 21.46
CA LEU A 411 11.48 14.64 22.18
C LEU A 411 10.36 15.36 22.93
N SER A 412 10.63 15.78 24.16
CA SER A 412 9.73 16.66 24.93
C SER A 412 10.07 18.13 24.79
N TYR A 413 11.32 18.45 24.46
CA TYR A 413 11.80 19.83 24.45
C TYR A 413 13.00 20.02 23.53
N VAL A 414 12.97 21.11 22.76
CA VAL A 414 14.04 21.51 21.85
C VAL A 414 14.33 22.99 22.02
N GLU A 415 15.62 23.32 22.05
CA GLU A 415 16.08 24.70 22.15
C GLU A 415 17.19 24.98 21.12
N LEU A 416 17.15 26.18 20.56
CA LEU A 416 18.15 26.67 19.62
C LEU A 416 18.94 27.82 20.26
N GLN A 417 20.26 27.77 20.16
CA GLN A 417 21.15 28.86 20.57
C GLN A 417 21.84 29.48 19.36
N PRO A 418 21.59 30.77 19.03
CA PRO A 418 22.33 31.50 18.01
C PRO A 418 23.74 31.85 18.48
N ALA A 419 24.61 32.20 17.54
CA ALA A 419 25.98 32.61 17.85
C ALA A 419 25.99 33.81 18.81
N GLY A 420 26.62 33.62 19.98
CA GLY A 420 26.71 34.65 21.03
C GLY A 420 25.41 34.95 21.78
N GLY A 421 24.35 34.15 21.59
CA GLY A 421 23.08 34.30 22.31
C GLY A 421 22.82 33.22 23.36
N ASN A 422 21.66 33.30 24.01
CA ASN A 422 21.14 32.29 24.94
C ASN A 422 20.31 31.23 24.19
N PHE A 423 20.08 30.08 24.83
CA PHE A 423 19.12 29.09 24.32
C PHE A 423 17.71 29.68 24.28
N ILE A 424 17.04 29.46 23.15
CA ILE A 424 15.68 29.90 22.89
C ILE A 424 14.81 28.65 22.76
N PRO A 425 13.73 28.53 23.56
CA PRO A 425 12.75 27.47 23.42
C PRO A 425 12.12 27.46 22.03
N MET A 426 12.09 26.28 21.41
CA MET A 426 11.38 26.07 20.17
C MET A 426 9.96 25.56 20.44
N GLN A 427 9.02 25.96 19.59
CA GLN A 427 7.65 25.49 19.60
C GLN A 427 7.53 24.22 18.75
N GLU A 428 6.97 23.17 19.33
CA GLU A 428 6.57 21.96 18.62
C GLU A 428 5.43 22.26 17.62
N MET A 429 5.57 21.79 16.39
CA MET A 429 4.48 21.77 15.40
C MET A 429 3.82 20.38 15.39
N ARG A 430 2.64 20.24 14.76
CA ARG A 430 2.12 18.91 14.42
C ARG A 430 3.18 18.26 13.52
N SER A 431 3.82 17.16 13.99
CA SER A 431 4.99 16.41 13.44
C SER A 431 6.23 16.46 14.36
N ALA A 432 7.37 15.87 13.94
CA ALA A 432 8.67 16.05 14.60
C ALA A 432 9.37 17.38 14.27
N VAL A 433 8.59 18.39 13.84
CA VAL A 433 9.10 19.70 13.40
C VAL A 433 9.05 20.70 14.55
N TRP A 434 10.17 21.36 14.80
CA TRP A 434 10.31 22.38 15.83
C TRP A 434 10.60 23.72 15.17
N LYS A 435 9.95 24.79 15.64
CA LYS A 435 10.12 26.14 15.08
C LYS A 435 10.41 27.20 16.13
N VAL A 436 11.08 28.28 15.72
CA VAL A 436 11.21 29.52 16.50
C VAL A 436 10.98 30.72 15.59
N ASN A 437 10.14 31.64 16.07
CA ASN A 437 9.96 32.97 15.51
C ASN A 437 10.68 33.97 16.43
N SER A 438 11.85 34.45 16.02
CA SER A 438 12.72 35.26 16.89
C SER A 438 12.40 36.76 16.86
N GLY A 439 11.57 37.23 15.93
CA GLY A 439 11.28 38.65 15.70
C GLY A 439 12.49 39.49 15.22
N SER A 440 13.69 38.91 15.23
CA SER A 440 14.96 39.51 14.83
C SER A 440 15.83 38.45 14.15
N ALA A 441 16.70 38.86 13.22
CA ALA A 441 17.50 37.91 12.46
C ALA A 441 18.48 37.15 13.37
N LEU A 442 18.32 35.84 13.45
CA LEU A 442 19.24 34.94 14.13
C LEU A 442 20.46 34.67 13.24
N LYS A 443 21.65 34.66 13.85
CA LYS A 443 22.91 34.36 13.17
C LYS A 443 23.45 33.03 13.66
N GLY A 444 23.81 32.17 12.71
CA GLY A 444 24.53 30.94 13.01
C GLY A 444 26.02 31.19 13.31
N PRO A 445 26.78 30.15 13.68
CA PRO A 445 26.32 28.77 13.83
C PRO A 445 25.33 28.59 14.99
N PHE A 446 24.47 27.59 14.89
CA PHE A 446 23.47 27.26 15.91
C PHE A 446 23.86 26.00 16.69
N ASN A 447 23.74 26.07 18.02
CA ASN A 447 23.73 24.88 18.87
C ASN A 447 22.28 24.46 19.10
N ILE A 448 22.01 23.15 19.06
CA ILE A 448 20.68 22.61 19.34
C ILE A 448 20.74 21.75 20.60
N ARG A 449 19.89 22.03 21.59
CA ARG A 449 19.72 21.23 22.80
C ARG A 449 18.42 20.46 22.72
N LEU A 450 18.48 19.16 22.97
CA LEU A 450 17.38 18.21 22.83
C LEU A 450 17.15 17.51 24.17
N THR A 451 15.89 17.38 24.57
CA THR A 451 15.46 16.63 25.75
C THR A 451 14.51 15.52 25.33
N SER A 452 14.85 14.27 25.66
CA SER A 452 14.05 13.11 25.32
C SER A 452 12.73 13.08 26.10
N ALA A 453 11.67 12.48 25.55
CA ALA A 453 10.33 12.62 26.14
C ALA A 453 10.12 11.80 27.42
N GLU A 454 10.67 10.60 27.50
CA GLU A 454 10.36 9.63 28.56
C GLU A 454 11.47 9.59 29.63
N SER A 455 12.72 9.51 29.19
CA SER A 455 13.89 9.43 30.07
C SER A 455 14.43 10.80 30.49
N HIS A 456 13.95 11.88 29.87
CA HIS A 456 14.41 13.27 30.10
C HIS A 456 15.93 13.44 29.97
N LYS A 457 16.59 12.60 29.18
CA LYS A 457 18.01 12.75 28.88
C LYS A 457 18.19 13.99 28.01
N VAL A 458 19.31 14.68 28.21
CA VAL A 458 19.64 15.91 27.48
C VAL A 458 20.93 15.72 26.68
N VAL A 459 20.90 16.11 25.41
CA VAL A 459 22.10 16.19 24.56
C VAL A 459 22.18 17.55 23.89
N VAL A 460 23.40 17.99 23.57
CA VAL A 460 23.64 19.26 22.87
C VAL A 460 24.48 19.00 21.63
N ALA A 461 23.94 19.36 20.47
CA ALA A 461 24.64 19.35 19.19
C ALA A 461 25.25 20.75 18.94
N TYR A 462 26.55 20.88 19.22
CA TYR A 462 27.26 22.15 19.07
C TYR A 462 27.58 22.47 17.61
N ASN A 463 27.35 23.72 17.22
CA ASN A 463 27.60 24.29 15.89
C ASN A 463 27.08 23.44 14.74
N VAL A 464 25.97 22.71 14.96
CA VAL A 464 25.49 21.70 14.02
C VAL A 464 24.89 22.31 12.76
N ILE A 465 24.19 23.45 12.89
CA ILE A 465 23.72 24.22 11.74
C ILE A 465 24.71 25.37 11.53
N PRO A 466 25.44 25.42 10.40
CA PRO A 466 26.50 26.39 10.18
C PRO A 466 25.95 27.79 9.88
N ALA A 467 26.81 28.82 9.90
CA ALA A 467 26.38 30.20 9.63
C ALA A 467 25.79 30.42 8.22
N ASN A 468 26.26 29.66 7.24
CA ASN A 468 25.85 29.72 5.83
C ASN A 468 24.79 28.65 5.47
N TRP A 469 24.00 28.22 6.44
CA TRP A 469 22.95 27.24 6.26
C TRP A 469 21.94 27.66 5.18
N LYS A 470 21.22 26.68 4.63
CA LYS A 470 20.16 26.90 3.63
C LYS A 470 18.89 26.13 3.98
N PRO A 471 17.73 26.63 3.56
CA PRO A 471 16.47 25.87 3.63
C PRO A 471 16.59 24.56 2.84
N SER A 472 15.83 23.55 3.24
CA SER A 472 15.80 22.21 2.61
C SER A 472 17.12 21.43 2.66
N GLU A 473 18.17 21.93 3.34
CA GLU A 473 19.39 21.16 3.61
C GLU A 473 19.27 20.39 4.94
N THR A 474 19.97 19.26 5.04
CA THR A 474 20.04 18.45 6.26
C THR A 474 21.42 18.57 6.89
N TYR A 475 21.48 18.91 8.18
CA TYR A 475 22.71 18.99 8.95
C TYR A 475 22.80 17.83 9.95
N ARG A 476 23.94 17.13 9.97
CA ARG A 476 24.16 15.97 10.84
C ARG A 476 25.06 16.32 12.00
N SER A 477 24.67 15.89 13.20
CA SER A 477 25.48 16.07 14.40
C SER A 477 26.53 14.96 14.57
N ILE A 478 27.32 15.09 15.64
CA ILE A 478 28.24 14.05 16.13
C ILE A 478 27.76 13.42 17.44
N VAL A 479 26.50 13.67 17.81
CA VAL A 479 25.92 13.23 19.09
C VAL A 479 24.69 12.36 18.87
N ASN A 480 24.41 11.49 19.82
CA ASN A 480 23.14 10.81 19.96
C ASN A 480 22.86 10.51 21.44
N PHE A 481 21.62 10.17 21.78
CA PHE A 481 21.27 9.72 23.13
C PHE A 481 21.91 8.34 23.40
N LYS A 482 22.44 8.15 24.60
CA LYS A 482 23.12 6.91 25.03
C LYS A 482 22.39 6.25 26.17
#